data_AF-A0A971R8K2-F1
#
_entry.id   AF-A0A971R8K2-F1
#
_cell.length_a   1.000
_cell.length_b   1.000
_cell.length_c   1.000
_cell.angle_alpha   90.00
_cell.angle_beta   90.00
_cell.angle_gamma   90.00
#
_symmetry.space_group_name_H-M   'P 1'
#
loop_
_entity.id
_entity.type
_entity.pdbx_description
1 polymer ?
#
loop_
_entity_poly.entity_id
_entity_poly.type
_entity_poly.pdbx_seq_one_letter_code
_entity_poly.pdbx_strand_id
1 'polypeptide(L)'
;MVEPTAPDGTRIDIRPATLAEINGIPWRCWGDDAEVLNNLFATQGTVGIAAWEGERCVGVLHTYRIELPTTLDRLPDGRLNYVMGSGFEGVAWCHACFHVGRTVDTYAAELATHDRAHTIFDGTDQRYFSRGIGTALLQESIRWARTRGYAGIIGPGAPSGLFNYCVWAGTLPYTTYARLGFEAVRPPQEGDPLPAWAQGDAPPEVLIEARAALRQGRPPHTFNSRIMVLRLPPYQA
;
A
#
# COMPACT_ATOMS: atom_id res chain seq x y z
N MET A 1 18.37 2.62 -11.57
CA MET A 1 17.43 2.03 -10.59
C MET A 1 17.64 0.53 -10.63
N VAL A 2 17.57 -0.17 -9.50
CA VAL A 2 17.64 -1.64 -9.50
C VAL A 2 16.29 -2.15 -9.97
N GLU A 3 16.27 -2.93 -11.05
CA GLU A 3 15.05 -3.56 -11.56
C GLU A 3 14.58 -4.62 -10.56
N PRO A 4 13.27 -4.70 -10.24
CA PRO A 4 12.76 -5.73 -9.35
C PRO A 4 12.87 -7.11 -10.00
N THR A 5 13.25 -8.11 -9.21
CA THR A 5 13.43 -9.49 -9.68
C THR A 5 12.61 -10.48 -8.85
N ALA A 6 12.29 -11.59 -9.48
CA ALA A 6 11.73 -12.79 -8.88
C ALA A 6 12.77 -13.55 -8.03
N PRO A 7 12.35 -14.58 -7.26
CA PRO A 7 13.24 -15.48 -6.53
C PRO A 7 14.39 -16.05 -7.34
N ASP A 8 14.13 -16.43 -8.59
CA ASP A 8 15.06 -17.05 -9.53
C ASP A 8 15.89 -16.02 -10.34
N GLY A 9 15.67 -14.73 -10.12
CA GLY A 9 16.32 -13.65 -10.87
C GLY A 9 15.59 -13.17 -12.12
N THR A 10 14.46 -13.80 -12.49
CA THR A 10 13.60 -13.33 -13.58
C THR A 10 13.14 -11.90 -13.32
N ARG A 11 13.09 -11.08 -14.38
CA ARG A 11 12.61 -9.70 -14.27
C ARG A 11 11.12 -9.68 -13.92
N ILE A 12 10.74 -8.80 -12.98
CA ILE A 12 9.34 -8.49 -12.69
C ILE A 12 8.90 -7.30 -13.54
N ASP A 13 7.82 -7.46 -14.28
CA ASP A 13 7.18 -6.36 -15.01
C ASP A 13 6.23 -5.60 -14.08
N ILE A 14 6.30 -4.27 -14.11
CA ILE A 14 5.55 -3.39 -13.21
C ILE A 14 4.72 -2.45 -14.07
N ARG A 15 3.40 -2.54 -13.98
CA ARG A 15 2.48 -1.75 -14.81
C ARG A 15 1.09 -1.61 -14.20
N PRO A 16 0.31 -0.61 -14.63
CA PRO A 16 -1.11 -0.53 -14.29
C PRO A 16 -1.84 -1.84 -14.62
N ALA A 17 -2.65 -2.33 -13.71
CA ALA A 17 -3.53 -3.45 -13.97
C ALA A 17 -4.60 -3.04 -15.00
N THR A 18 -4.97 -3.95 -15.89
CA THR A 18 -6.08 -3.76 -16.83
C THR A 18 -7.32 -4.52 -16.38
N LEU A 19 -8.48 -4.14 -16.92
CA LEU A 19 -9.73 -4.84 -16.61
C LEU A 19 -9.72 -6.31 -17.04
N ALA A 20 -9.05 -6.65 -18.15
CA ALA A 20 -8.94 -8.02 -18.62
C ALA A 20 -8.14 -8.93 -17.65
N GLU A 21 -7.31 -8.33 -16.80
CA GLU A 21 -6.43 -9.03 -15.86
C GLU A 21 -7.01 -9.12 -14.46
N ILE A 22 -8.24 -8.62 -14.25
CA ILE A 22 -8.85 -8.51 -12.92
C ILE A 22 -8.89 -9.85 -12.18
N ASN A 23 -9.17 -10.95 -12.90
CA ASN A 23 -9.24 -12.29 -12.30
C ASN A 23 -7.85 -12.89 -11.98
N GLY A 24 -6.77 -12.30 -12.50
CA GLY A 24 -5.40 -12.70 -12.22
C GLY A 24 -4.80 -12.04 -10.98
N ILE A 25 -5.55 -11.15 -10.30
CA ILE A 25 -5.07 -10.36 -9.17
C ILE A 25 -5.93 -10.66 -7.92
N PRO A 26 -5.30 -10.96 -6.77
CA PRO A 26 -6.02 -11.23 -5.53
C PRO A 26 -6.51 -9.93 -4.84
N TRP A 27 -7.71 -9.46 -5.19
CA TRP A 27 -8.31 -8.19 -4.73
C TRP A 27 -8.90 -8.22 -3.30
N ARG A 28 -8.36 -9.04 -2.40
CA ARG A 28 -8.85 -9.24 -1.02
C ARG A 28 -9.26 -7.95 -0.28
N CYS A 29 -8.49 -6.87 -0.44
CA CYS A 29 -8.73 -5.59 0.27
C CYS A 29 -9.79 -4.68 -0.37
N TRP A 30 -10.22 -4.98 -1.59
CA TRP A 30 -11.40 -4.35 -2.21
C TRP A 30 -12.67 -5.19 -1.98
N GLY A 31 -12.53 -6.44 -1.56
CA GLY A 31 -13.62 -7.41 -1.48
C GLY A 31 -13.92 -8.03 -2.84
N ASP A 32 -14.84 -8.99 -2.88
CA ASP A 32 -15.27 -9.70 -4.10
C ASP A 32 -16.37 -8.95 -4.86
N ASP A 33 -16.51 -7.64 -4.65
CA ASP A 33 -17.51 -6.82 -5.32
C ASP A 33 -17.02 -6.39 -6.71
N ALA A 34 -17.34 -7.23 -7.69
CA ALA A 34 -17.02 -6.99 -9.10
C ALA A 34 -17.63 -5.68 -9.62
N GLU A 35 -18.77 -5.22 -9.11
CA GLU A 35 -19.39 -3.97 -9.54
C GLU A 35 -18.55 -2.78 -9.09
N VAL A 36 -18.09 -2.77 -7.83
CA VAL A 36 -17.20 -1.73 -7.30
C VAL A 36 -15.89 -1.69 -8.10
N LEU A 37 -15.26 -2.83 -8.34
CA LEU A 37 -14.01 -2.87 -9.11
C LEU A 37 -14.21 -2.40 -10.55
N ASN A 38 -15.28 -2.82 -11.22
CA ASN A 38 -15.62 -2.36 -12.58
C ASN A 38 -15.86 -0.85 -12.62
N ASN A 39 -16.58 -0.31 -11.63
CA ASN A 39 -16.84 1.12 -11.52
C ASN A 39 -15.55 1.92 -11.27
N LEU A 40 -14.63 1.41 -10.44
CA LEU A 40 -13.32 2.03 -10.24
C LEU A 40 -12.50 2.01 -11.54
N PHE A 41 -12.44 0.87 -12.25
CA PHE A 41 -11.78 0.80 -13.56
C PHE A 41 -12.36 1.81 -14.56
N ALA A 42 -13.69 1.89 -14.67
CA ALA A 42 -14.37 2.80 -15.58
C ALA A 42 -14.08 4.28 -15.29
N THR A 43 -13.96 4.64 -14.00
CA THR A 43 -13.80 6.03 -13.57
C THR A 43 -12.35 6.51 -13.52
N GLN A 44 -11.40 5.62 -13.23
CA GLN A 44 -10.00 6.01 -12.99
C GLN A 44 -8.97 5.27 -13.87
N GLY A 45 -9.43 4.35 -14.72
CA GLY A 45 -8.64 3.62 -15.72
C GLY A 45 -7.85 2.42 -15.19
N THR A 46 -7.55 2.36 -13.90
CA THR A 46 -6.91 1.22 -13.24
C THR A 46 -7.22 1.21 -11.76
N VAL A 47 -7.32 0.05 -11.10
CA VAL A 47 -7.55 -0.04 -9.64
C VAL A 47 -6.29 -0.36 -8.83
N GLY A 48 -5.15 -0.42 -9.53
CA GLY A 48 -3.85 -0.62 -8.91
C GLY A 48 -2.72 -0.78 -9.92
N ILE A 49 -1.50 -0.70 -9.40
CA ILE A 49 -0.31 -1.12 -10.15
C ILE A 49 -0.01 -2.57 -9.76
N ALA A 50 0.24 -3.43 -10.74
CA ALA A 50 0.55 -4.84 -10.53
C ALA A 50 2.00 -5.16 -10.91
N ALA A 51 2.52 -6.20 -10.26
CA ALA A 51 3.83 -6.80 -10.49
C ALA A 51 3.65 -8.21 -11.07
N TRP A 52 4.29 -8.47 -12.21
CA TRP A 52 4.09 -9.67 -13.01
C TRP A 52 5.39 -10.44 -13.20
N GLU A 53 5.34 -11.73 -12.90
CA GLU A 53 6.34 -12.74 -13.26
C GLU A 53 5.78 -13.55 -14.43
N GLY A 54 6.09 -13.13 -15.67
CA GLY A 54 5.35 -13.61 -16.84
C GLY A 54 3.86 -13.24 -16.71
N GLU A 55 2.97 -14.23 -16.81
CA GLU A 55 1.52 -14.04 -16.64
C GLU A 55 1.06 -14.09 -15.18
N ARG A 56 1.97 -14.34 -14.24
CA ARG A 56 1.64 -14.50 -12.83
C ARG A 56 1.70 -13.18 -12.08
N CYS A 57 0.59 -12.72 -11.51
CA CYS A 57 0.64 -11.59 -10.59
C CYS A 57 1.30 -12.02 -9.27
N VAL A 58 2.38 -11.33 -8.91
CA VAL A 58 3.18 -11.56 -7.70
C VAL A 58 3.15 -10.37 -6.75
N GLY A 59 2.39 -9.34 -7.07
CA GLY A 59 2.09 -8.29 -6.13
C GLY A 59 1.29 -7.14 -6.72
N VAL A 60 0.71 -6.33 -5.85
CA VAL A 60 -0.15 -5.23 -6.25
C VAL A 60 -0.07 -4.07 -5.25
N LEU A 61 -0.11 -2.85 -5.79
CA LEU A 61 -0.43 -1.64 -5.06
C LEU A 61 -1.86 -1.25 -5.42
N HIS A 62 -2.78 -1.36 -4.46
CA HIS A 62 -4.16 -0.91 -4.60
C HIS A 62 -4.24 0.62 -4.53
N THR A 63 -5.02 1.20 -5.44
CA THR A 63 -5.14 2.65 -5.56
C THR A 63 -6.55 3.10 -5.88
N TYR A 64 -6.85 4.35 -5.57
CA TYR A 64 -8.14 4.95 -5.89
C TYR A 64 -8.05 6.45 -6.11
N ARG A 65 -8.92 6.97 -6.97
CA ARG A 65 -9.10 8.40 -7.21
C ARG A 65 -10.02 9.00 -6.15
N ILE A 66 -9.68 10.20 -5.70
CA ILE A 66 -10.53 11.03 -4.85
C ILE A 66 -10.51 12.49 -5.32
N GLU A 67 -11.56 13.24 -5.04
CA GLU A 67 -11.65 14.68 -5.37
C GLU A 67 -12.10 15.45 -4.13
N LEU A 68 -11.14 16.13 -3.50
CA LEU A 68 -11.34 16.83 -2.24
C LEU A 68 -11.65 18.31 -2.46
N PRO A 69 -12.53 18.92 -1.64
CA PRO A 69 -13.18 18.34 -0.45
C PRO A 69 -14.49 17.58 -0.75
N THR A 70 -14.92 17.53 -2.00
CA THR A 70 -16.28 17.12 -2.43
C THR A 70 -16.50 15.61 -2.52
N THR A 71 -15.59 14.78 -2.02
CA THR A 71 -15.63 13.34 -2.25
C THR A 71 -16.97 12.73 -1.80
N LEU A 72 -17.60 11.99 -2.71
CA LEU A 72 -18.78 11.19 -2.43
C LEU A 72 -18.47 10.04 -1.47
N ASP A 73 -19.47 9.62 -0.68
CA ASP A 73 -19.49 8.47 0.24
C ASP A 73 -19.22 7.07 -0.40
N ARG A 74 -18.56 7.01 -1.56
CA ARG A 74 -18.41 5.81 -2.40
C ARG A 74 -17.22 4.93 -2.05
N LEU A 75 -16.27 5.43 -1.28
CA LEU A 75 -15.16 4.59 -0.81
C LEU A 75 -15.57 3.95 0.51
N PRO A 76 -15.54 2.61 0.62
CA PRO A 76 -15.83 1.96 1.88
C PRO A 76 -14.77 2.38 2.91
N ASP A 77 -15.20 2.61 4.15
CA ASP A 77 -14.40 2.54 5.38
C ASP A 77 -13.31 3.62 5.67
N GLY A 78 -12.56 3.36 6.75
CA GLY A 78 -11.52 4.21 7.34
C GLY A 78 -10.34 4.56 6.42
N ARG A 79 -10.29 4.05 5.18
CA ARG A 79 -9.42 4.55 4.11
C ARG A 79 -9.57 6.06 3.87
N LEU A 80 -10.77 6.61 4.07
CA LEU A 80 -10.98 8.06 3.96
C LEU A 80 -10.29 8.86 5.08
N ASN A 81 -10.09 8.29 6.27
CA ASN A 81 -9.63 9.05 7.44
C ASN A 81 -8.23 9.65 7.24
N TYR A 82 -7.28 8.88 6.69
CA TYR A 82 -5.94 9.41 6.44
C TYR A 82 -5.93 10.43 5.30
N VAL A 83 -6.83 10.29 4.33
CA VAL A 83 -6.94 11.21 3.21
C VAL A 83 -7.50 12.55 3.67
N MET A 84 -8.57 12.54 4.46
CA MET A 84 -9.13 13.77 5.04
C MET A 84 -8.14 14.45 6.00
N GLY A 85 -7.37 13.66 6.75
CA GLY A 85 -6.30 14.17 7.62
C GLY A 85 -5.12 14.83 6.89
N SER A 86 -5.01 14.68 5.56
CA SER A 86 -3.91 15.27 4.78
C SER A 86 -4.03 16.78 4.58
N GLY A 87 -5.25 17.34 4.67
CA GLY A 87 -5.51 18.74 4.30
C GLY A 87 -5.23 19.05 2.82
N PHE A 88 -5.20 18.02 1.96
CA PHE A 88 -5.03 18.16 0.52
C PHE A 88 -6.33 18.62 -0.16
N GLU A 89 -6.21 19.45 -1.18
CA GLU A 89 -7.34 19.93 -2.00
C GLU A 89 -7.08 19.60 -3.48
N GLY A 90 -8.15 19.22 -4.20
CA GLY A 90 -8.11 18.81 -5.60
C GLY A 90 -8.18 17.31 -5.83
N VAL A 91 -7.92 16.89 -7.07
CA VAL A 91 -8.00 15.49 -7.49
C VAL A 91 -6.73 14.74 -7.07
N ALA A 92 -6.85 13.78 -6.17
CA ALA A 92 -5.73 13.02 -5.64
C ALA A 92 -5.77 11.54 -6.05
N TRP A 93 -4.58 10.98 -6.25
CA TRP A 93 -4.35 9.55 -6.42
C TRP A 93 -3.93 8.95 -5.09
N CYS A 94 -4.77 8.10 -4.51
CA CYS A 94 -4.54 7.57 -3.17
C CYS A 94 -3.96 6.16 -3.24
N HIS A 95 -2.92 5.91 -2.46
CA HIS A 95 -2.38 4.57 -2.22
C HIS A 95 -3.11 3.95 -1.03
N ALA A 96 -3.77 2.81 -1.25
CA ALA A 96 -4.47 2.07 -0.21
C ALA A 96 -3.52 1.10 0.49
N CYS A 97 -3.11 0.04 -0.21
CA CYS A 97 -2.23 -0.97 0.34
C CYS A 97 -1.32 -1.64 -0.70
N PHE A 98 -0.18 -2.14 -0.23
CA PHE A 98 0.82 -2.90 -0.97
C PHE A 98 0.76 -4.36 -0.51
N HIS A 99 0.67 -5.27 -1.49
CA HIS A 99 0.72 -6.71 -1.26
C HIS A 99 1.76 -7.32 -2.18
N VAL A 100 2.97 -7.51 -1.69
CA VAL A 100 4.05 -8.21 -2.41
C VAL A 100 3.99 -9.68 -2.06
N GLY A 101 4.24 -10.57 -3.02
CA GLY A 101 4.20 -12.03 -2.84
C GLY A 101 2.79 -12.62 -2.80
N ARG A 102 1.74 -11.80 -2.86
CA ARG A 102 0.35 -12.29 -2.89
C ARG A 102 -0.01 -12.64 -4.33
N THR A 103 -0.15 -13.93 -4.58
CA THR A 103 -0.55 -14.53 -5.86
C THR A 103 -1.97 -15.11 -5.73
N VAL A 104 -2.61 -15.45 -6.86
CA VAL A 104 -3.88 -16.19 -6.85
C VAL A 104 -3.72 -17.54 -6.12
N ASP A 105 -2.62 -18.25 -6.35
CA ASP A 105 -2.37 -19.57 -5.72
C ASP A 105 -2.23 -19.46 -4.21
N THR A 106 -1.42 -18.50 -3.74
CA THR A 106 -1.21 -18.30 -2.31
C THR A 106 -2.49 -17.86 -1.62
N TYR A 107 -3.28 -17.00 -2.29
CA TYR A 107 -4.57 -16.58 -1.77
C TYR A 107 -5.59 -17.73 -1.71
N ALA A 108 -5.67 -18.57 -2.74
CA ALA A 108 -6.51 -19.76 -2.74
C ALA A 108 -6.09 -20.74 -1.62
N ALA A 109 -4.79 -20.93 -1.40
CA ALA A 109 -4.27 -21.77 -0.31
C ALA A 109 -4.59 -21.21 1.08
N GLU A 110 -4.56 -19.88 1.26
CA GLU A 110 -5.03 -19.21 2.48
C GLU A 110 -6.51 -19.52 2.72
N LEU A 111 -7.37 -19.30 1.73
CA LEU A 111 -8.81 -19.54 1.83
C LEU A 111 -9.17 -21.00 2.12
N ALA A 112 -8.35 -21.95 1.66
CA ALA A 112 -8.56 -23.37 1.95
C ALA A 112 -8.28 -23.74 3.42
N THR A 113 -7.52 -22.90 4.15
CA THR A 113 -7.10 -23.22 5.52
C THR A 113 -8.05 -22.62 6.56
N HIS A 114 -8.82 -23.47 7.24
CA HIS A 114 -9.85 -23.02 8.19
C HIS A 114 -9.49 -23.23 9.67
N ASP A 115 -8.50 -24.07 9.98
CA ASP A 115 -8.28 -24.59 11.34
C ASP A 115 -6.93 -24.21 11.98
N ARG A 116 -6.29 -23.11 11.54
CA ARG A 116 -5.05 -22.62 12.17
C ARG A 116 -5.12 -21.14 12.50
N ALA A 117 -4.33 -20.72 13.50
CA ALA A 117 -4.11 -19.31 13.77
C ALA A 117 -3.54 -18.62 12.52
N HIS A 118 -4.23 -17.57 12.06
CA HIS A 118 -3.78 -16.79 10.91
C HIS A 118 -2.56 -15.94 11.26
N THR A 119 -1.61 -15.88 10.35
CA THR A 119 -0.42 -15.03 10.47
C THR A 119 -0.49 -13.85 9.50
N ILE A 120 0.30 -12.81 9.75
CA ILE A 120 0.40 -11.67 8.82
C ILE A 120 0.98 -12.05 7.44
N PHE A 121 1.57 -13.25 7.33
CA PHE A 121 2.16 -13.75 6.10
C PHE A 121 1.26 -14.72 5.34
N ASP A 122 0.06 -15.00 5.85
CA ASP A 122 -0.89 -15.86 5.17
C ASP A 122 -1.25 -15.28 3.80
N GLY A 123 -1.41 -16.17 2.83
CA GLY A 123 -1.69 -15.80 1.46
C GLY A 123 -0.53 -15.16 0.72
N THR A 124 0.71 -15.22 1.24
CA THR A 124 1.86 -14.51 0.69
C THR A 124 3.10 -15.40 0.54
N ASP A 125 3.73 -15.38 -0.64
CA ASP A 125 5.05 -15.95 -0.89
C ASP A 125 6.16 -14.96 -0.49
N GLN A 126 6.73 -15.20 0.69
CA GLN A 126 7.74 -14.32 1.28
C GLN A 126 9.04 -14.24 0.46
N ARG A 127 9.29 -15.14 -0.50
CA ARG A 127 10.49 -15.11 -1.33
C ARG A 127 10.54 -13.86 -2.22
N TYR A 128 9.41 -13.21 -2.48
CA TYR A 128 9.33 -11.94 -3.22
C TYR A 128 9.64 -10.70 -2.37
N PHE A 129 9.72 -10.84 -1.05
CA PHE A 129 10.08 -9.71 -0.18
C PHE A 129 11.52 -9.27 -0.36
N SER A 130 11.77 -7.99 -0.08
CA SER A 130 13.09 -7.36 -0.17
C SER A 130 13.74 -7.39 -1.56
N ARG A 131 12.96 -7.58 -2.62
CA ARG A 131 13.41 -7.58 -4.04
C ARG A 131 13.08 -6.30 -4.81
N GLY A 132 12.76 -5.21 -4.10
CA GLY A 132 12.45 -3.91 -4.71
C GLY A 132 11.05 -3.78 -5.34
N ILE A 133 10.23 -4.84 -5.36
CA ILE A 133 8.89 -4.86 -5.97
C ILE A 133 8.00 -3.74 -5.42
N GLY A 134 7.89 -3.61 -4.09
CA GLY A 134 7.07 -2.56 -3.47
C GLY A 134 7.49 -1.14 -3.88
N THR A 135 8.79 -0.87 -3.91
CA THR A 135 9.33 0.42 -4.38
C THR A 135 9.01 0.65 -5.85
N ALA A 136 9.13 -0.38 -6.69
CA ALA A 136 8.83 -0.26 -8.12
C ALA A 136 7.34 -0.01 -8.38
N LEU A 137 6.44 -0.69 -7.64
CA LEU A 137 4.99 -0.43 -7.65
C LEU A 137 4.68 1.05 -7.33
N LEU A 138 5.32 1.59 -6.28
CA LEU A 138 5.18 3.00 -5.90
C LEU A 138 5.67 3.94 -7.01
N GLN A 139 6.82 3.65 -7.62
CA GLN A 139 7.37 4.47 -8.71
C GLN A 139 6.48 4.48 -9.95
N GLU A 140 5.93 3.33 -10.33
CA GLU A 140 4.98 3.24 -11.44
C GLU A 140 3.69 3.99 -11.14
N SER A 141 3.19 3.89 -9.91
CA SER A 141 2.01 4.64 -9.47
C SER A 141 2.22 6.15 -9.59
N ILE A 142 3.41 6.64 -9.24
CA ILE A 142 3.77 8.05 -9.44
C ILE A 142 3.78 8.41 -10.93
N ARG A 143 4.35 7.56 -11.79
CA ARG A 143 4.38 7.79 -13.24
C ARG A 143 2.97 7.84 -13.82
N TRP A 144 2.11 6.89 -13.43
CA TRP A 144 0.72 6.85 -13.83
C TRP A 144 -0.03 8.12 -13.43
N ALA A 145 0.09 8.55 -12.17
CA ALA A 145 -0.60 9.74 -11.70
C ALA A 145 -0.15 11.02 -12.43
N ARG A 146 1.15 11.13 -12.74
CA ARG A 146 1.71 12.27 -13.49
C ARG A 146 1.14 12.41 -14.90
N THR A 147 0.74 11.31 -15.54
CA THR A 147 0.22 11.33 -16.92
C THR A 147 -1.30 11.47 -16.99
N ARG A 148 -1.99 11.64 -15.86
CA ARG A 148 -3.45 11.52 -15.74
C ARG A 148 -4.14 12.71 -15.07
N GLY A 149 -3.47 13.86 -14.98
CA GLY A 149 -4.11 15.08 -14.48
C GLY A 149 -4.38 15.12 -12.97
N TYR A 150 -3.76 14.25 -12.17
CA TYR A 150 -3.86 14.31 -10.71
C TYR A 150 -3.07 15.50 -10.16
N ALA A 151 -3.64 16.20 -9.19
CA ALA A 151 -2.97 17.31 -8.49
C ALA A 151 -1.97 16.81 -7.43
N GLY A 152 -2.14 15.57 -6.97
CA GLY A 152 -1.27 14.99 -5.95
C GLY A 152 -1.50 13.51 -5.72
N ILE A 153 -0.60 12.93 -4.94
CA ILE A 153 -0.64 11.54 -4.50
C ILE A 153 -0.61 11.51 -2.98
N ILE A 154 -1.47 10.71 -2.37
CA ILE A 154 -1.60 10.59 -0.91
C ILE A 154 -1.44 9.12 -0.52
N GLY A 155 -0.66 8.82 0.51
CA GLY A 155 -0.55 7.46 1.01
C GLY A 155 -0.13 7.38 2.47
N PRO A 156 -0.51 6.30 3.18
CA PRO A 156 0.01 6.02 4.51
C PRO A 156 1.45 5.50 4.43
N GLY A 157 2.37 6.19 5.12
CA GLY A 157 3.76 5.80 5.28
C GLY A 157 3.98 5.12 6.63
N ALA A 158 4.37 3.84 6.61
CA ALA A 158 4.68 3.09 7.83
C ALA A 158 5.90 3.66 8.57
N PRO A 159 5.99 3.45 9.89
CA PRO A 159 7.23 3.64 10.63
C PRO A 159 8.40 2.88 10.01
N SER A 160 9.54 3.55 9.84
CA SER A 160 10.74 2.90 9.31
C SER A 160 11.25 1.81 10.26
N GLY A 161 11.78 0.72 9.69
CA GLY A 161 12.40 -0.37 10.45
C GLY A 161 11.42 -1.31 11.17
N LEU A 162 10.11 -1.23 10.89
CA LEU A 162 9.09 -2.16 11.40
C LEU A 162 8.51 -2.95 10.23
N PHE A 163 9.17 -4.04 9.85
CA PHE A 163 8.84 -4.83 8.67
C PHE A 163 7.50 -5.55 8.83
N ASN A 164 7.26 -6.16 9.99
CA ASN A 164 6.01 -6.89 10.23
C ASN A 164 4.82 -5.93 10.23
N TYR A 165 5.00 -4.71 10.77
CA TYR A 165 3.99 -3.66 10.63
C TYR A 165 3.72 -3.30 9.17
N CYS A 166 4.77 -3.13 8.35
CA CYS A 166 4.60 -2.82 6.92
C CYS A 166 3.79 -3.90 6.19
N VAL A 167 4.06 -5.18 6.47
CA VAL A 167 3.34 -6.32 5.87
C VAL A 167 1.87 -6.33 6.32
N TRP A 168 1.64 -6.20 7.64
CA TRP A 168 0.29 -6.19 8.21
C TRP A 168 -0.56 -5.01 7.73
N ALA A 169 -0.01 -3.79 7.78
CA ALA A 169 -0.70 -2.59 7.36
C ALA A 169 -0.79 -2.46 5.83
N GLY A 170 -0.03 -3.27 5.08
CA GLY A 170 0.08 -3.17 3.63
C GLY A 170 0.67 -1.83 3.20
N THR A 171 1.73 -1.34 3.83
CA THR A 171 2.30 -0.02 3.53
C THR A 171 3.82 -0.08 3.39
N LEU A 172 4.39 0.87 2.66
CA LEU A 172 5.84 1.06 2.62
C LEU A 172 6.27 2.01 3.73
N PRO A 173 7.53 1.89 4.21
CA PRO A 173 8.10 2.86 5.14
C PRO A 173 7.98 4.29 4.61
N TYR A 174 7.68 5.26 5.49
CA TYR A 174 7.60 6.68 5.12
C TYR A 174 8.91 7.18 4.50
N THR A 175 10.06 6.59 4.87
CA THR A 175 11.37 6.91 4.27
C THR A 175 11.46 6.52 2.80
N THR A 176 10.73 5.49 2.37
CA THR A 176 10.66 5.11 0.94
C THR A 176 9.90 6.17 0.14
N TYR A 177 8.77 6.65 0.69
CA TYR A 177 8.01 7.77 0.14
C TYR A 177 8.85 9.06 0.09
N ALA A 178 9.52 9.41 1.20
CA ALA A 178 10.33 10.63 1.29
C ALA A 178 11.47 10.67 0.24
N ARG A 179 12.12 9.53 -0.03
CA ARG A 179 13.13 9.41 -1.09
C ARG A 179 12.59 9.66 -2.50
N LEU A 180 11.28 9.58 -2.69
CA LEU A 180 10.60 9.84 -3.96
C LEU A 180 9.92 11.22 -3.99
N GLY A 181 10.23 12.09 -3.02
CA GLY A 181 9.75 13.48 -2.99
C GLY A 181 8.43 13.69 -2.24
N PHE A 182 7.91 12.69 -1.53
CA PHE A 182 6.74 12.89 -0.67
C PHE A 182 7.13 13.60 0.63
N GLU A 183 6.24 14.45 1.11
CA GLU A 183 6.34 15.13 2.40
C GLU A 183 5.34 14.53 3.40
N ALA A 184 5.74 14.49 4.66
CA ALA A 184 4.84 14.05 5.73
C ALA A 184 3.97 15.24 6.19
N VAL A 185 2.65 15.07 6.15
CA VAL A 185 1.71 16.01 6.75
C VAL A 185 1.66 15.76 8.26
N ARG A 186 1.94 16.80 9.05
CA ARG A 186 1.92 16.77 10.53
C ARG A 186 2.66 15.54 11.08
N PRO A 187 3.99 15.44 10.86
CA PRO A 187 4.75 14.28 11.30
C PRO A 187 4.67 14.14 12.84
N PRO A 188 4.71 12.90 13.37
CA PRO A 188 4.71 12.65 14.80
C PRO A 188 5.85 13.38 15.50
N GLN A 189 5.57 13.96 16.66
CA GLN A 189 6.47 14.77 17.46
C GLN A 189 6.85 14.07 18.78
N GLU A 190 7.94 14.51 19.38
CA GLU A 190 8.30 14.06 20.73
C GLU A 190 7.17 14.39 21.71
N GLY A 191 6.79 13.41 22.55
CA GLY A 191 5.63 13.50 23.43
C GLY A 191 4.35 12.88 22.87
N ASP A 192 4.27 12.63 21.56
CA ASP A 192 3.11 11.91 21.00
C ASP A 192 3.01 10.49 21.58
N PRO A 193 1.79 10.01 21.85
CA PRO A 193 1.58 8.71 22.45
C PRO A 193 2.01 7.57 21.52
N LEU A 194 2.29 6.42 22.13
CA LEU A 194 2.41 5.16 21.40
C LEU A 194 1.06 4.86 20.71
N PRO A 195 1.01 4.51 19.42
CA PRO A 195 -0.26 4.21 18.75
C PRO A 195 -0.90 2.92 19.30
N ALA A 196 -2.23 2.84 19.22
CA ALA A 196 -3.02 1.72 19.76
C ALA A 196 -2.55 0.33 19.28
N TRP A 197 -2.17 0.21 17.99
CA TRP A 197 -1.65 -1.03 17.43
C TRP A 197 -0.41 -1.53 18.16
N ALA A 198 0.46 -0.64 18.64
CA ALA A 198 1.67 -0.99 19.38
C ALA A 198 1.40 -1.20 20.89
N GLN A 199 0.21 -0.82 21.38
CA GLN A 199 -0.24 -1.06 22.75
C GLN A 199 -0.93 -2.42 22.94
N GLY A 200 -1.38 -3.07 21.86
CA GLY A 200 -2.05 -4.37 21.94
C GLY A 200 -2.95 -4.68 20.76
N ASP A 201 -3.33 -3.68 19.97
CA ASP A 201 -4.32 -3.82 18.89
C ASP A 201 -3.67 -4.24 17.55
N ALA A 202 -2.78 -5.24 17.59
CA ALA A 202 -2.12 -5.78 16.41
C ALA A 202 -1.84 -7.29 16.52
N PRO A 203 -1.59 -7.99 15.41
CA PRO A 203 -1.21 -9.40 15.43
C PRO A 203 0.08 -9.67 16.24
N PRO A 204 0.24 -10.90 16.79
CA PRO A 204 1.38 -11.23 17.65
C PRO A 204 2.75 -10.90 17.05
N GLU A 205 2.96 -11.13 15.75
CA GLU A 205 4.23 -10.90 15.06
C GLU A 205 4.60 -9.41 15.03
N VAL A 206 3.59 -8.55 14.88
CA VAL A 206 3.75 -7.08 14.91
C VAL A 206 4.04 -6.61 16.34
N LEU A 207 3.32 -7.15 17.32
CA LEU A 207 3.53 -6.81 18.74
C LEU A 207 4.90 -7.26 19.24
N ILE A 208 5.39 -8.43 18.80
CA ILE A 208 6.72 -8.93 19.14
C ILE A 208 7.80 -7.97 18.61
N GLU A 209 7.70 -7.57 17.35
CA GLU A 209 8.60 -6.59 16.73
C GLU A 209 8.55 -5.24 17.48
N ALA A 210 7.35 -4.73 17.77
CA ALA A 210 7.19 -3.45 18.44
C ALA A 210 7.75 -3.45 19.86
N ARG A 211 7.47 -4.49 20.65
CA ARG A 211 8.01 -4.65 22.00
C ARG A 211 9.52 -4.79 21.99
N ALA A 212 10.10 -5.47 21.01
CA ALA A 212 11.55 -5.55 20.85
C ALA A 212 12.17 -4.17 20.59
N ALA A 213 11.58 -3.39 19.68
CA ALA A 213 12.05 -2.04 19.39
C ALA A 213 11.90 -1.09 20.60
N LEU A 214 10.81 -1.17 21.36
CA LEU A 214 10.64 -0.41 22.60
C LEU A 214 11.72 -0.76 23.64
N ARG A 215 12.03 -2.05 23.83
CA ARG A 215 13.11 -2.49 24.73
C ARG A 215 14.49 -2.00 24.29
N GLN A 216 14.69 -1.77 23.00
CA GLN A 216 15.92 -1.19 22.45
C GLN A 216 15.96 0.35 22.55
N GLY A 217 14.98 0.96 23.21
CA GLY A 217 14.95 2.41 23.44
C GLY A 217 14.36 3.22 22.28
N ARG A 218 13.66 2.59 21.33
CA ARG A 218 12.97 3.33 20.26
C ARG A 218 11.90 4.25 20.86
N PRO A 219 11.90 5.56 20.56
CA PRO A 219 10.92 6.48 21.14
C PRO A 219 9.47 6.17 20.69
N PRO A 220 8.46 6.23 21.57
CA PRO A 220 7.07 5.88 21.26
C PRO A 220 6.46 6.59 20.05
N HIS A 221 6.69 7.89 19.91
CA HIS A 221 6.14 8.68 18.80
C HIS A 221 6.60 8.18 17.42
N THR A 222 7.76 7.51 17.34
CA THR A 222 8.31 6.99 16.08
C THR A 222 7.61 5.73 15.57
N PHE A 223 6.63 5.20 16.32
CA PHE A 223 5.74 4.11 15.89
C PHE A 223 4.49 4.61 15.15
N ASN A 224 4.23 5.92 15.18
CA ASN A 224 3.11 6.49 14.46
C ASN A 224 3.36 6.48 12.94
N SER A 225 2.34 6.10 12.18
CA SER A 225 2.35 6.24 10.73
C SER A 225 2.30 7.71 10.33
N ARG A 226 2.72 8.01 9.10
CA ARG A 226 2.73 9.36 8.54
C ARG A 226 1.82 9.43 7.34
N ILE A 227 1.05 10.51 7.20
CA ILE A 227 0.32 10.81 5.97
C ILE A 227 1.33 11.41 5.00
N MET A 228 1.62 10.71 3.91
CA MET A 228 2.61 11.11 2.91
C MET A 228 1.90 11.75 1.72
N VAL A 229 2.33 12.93 1.31
CA VAL A 229 1.77 13.69 0.18
C VAL A 229 2.86 14.03 -0.82
N LEU A 230 2.65 13.71 -2.08
CA LEU A 230 3.42 14.23 -3.21
C LEU A 230 2.52 15.15 -4.02
N ARG A 231 2.85 16.45 -4.07
CA ARG A 231 2.18 17.39 -4.95
C ARG A 231 2.71 17.22 -6.37
N LEU A 232 1.82 17.15 -7.34
CA LEU A 232 2.18 17.04 -8.74
C LEU A 232 2.05 18.41 -9.41
N PRO A 233 2.96 18.75 -10.35
CA PRO A 233 2.82 19.98 -11.12
C PRO A 233 1.53 19.93 -11.96
N PRO A 234 0.99 21.09 -12.39
CA PRO A 234 -0.12 21.13 -13.31
C PRO A 234 0.16 20.26 -14.53
N TYR A 235 -0.80 19.41 -14.89
CA TYR A 235 -0.66 18.54 -16.05
C TYR A 235 -0.66 19.40 -17.33
N GLN A 236 0.41 19.28 -18.11
CA GLN A 236 0.49 19.84 -19.46
C GLN A 236 0.08 18.72 -20.43
N ALA A 237 -1.08 18.88 -21.05
CA ALA A 237 -1.66 17.93 -22.00
C ALA A 237 -0.90 17.89 -23.33
#